data_AF-A0A2T4MX20-F1
#
_entry.id   AF-A0A2T4MX20-F1
#
_cell.length_a   1.000
_cell.length_b   1.000
_cell.length_c   1.000
_cell.angle_alpha   90.00
_cell.angle_beta   90.00
_cell.angle_gamma   90.00
#
_symmetry.space_group_name_H-M   'P 1'
#
loop_
_entity.id
_entity.type
_entity.pdbx_description
1 polymer ?
#
loop_
_entity_poly.entity_id
_entity_poly.type
_entity_poly.pdbx_seq_one_letter_code
_entity_poly.pdbx_strand_id
1 'polypeptide(L)'
;MKKLFLQTLAEKTSKNGKTCIHFSSTNSDNHDDNLILMSGENASGKSIVCRMLARMAAESGIEHLEVSMGDRNGKNPFDKVRDFARYGEECAESTGYLTFQRILKDRKRLIAGDKDFVFTIDEAELGLSEEYHKALGQFIAETHIAFAETGRCKMFLVCSHSKTLLNGILAALNSKPSSLLLSLSGCSTTLYEWLEMPVRHRTIDELLSLPSRAAAKRTEINDFRREA
;
A
#
# COMPACT_ATOMS: atom_id res chain seq x y z
N MET A 1 15.70 -2.29 -5.28
CA MET A 1 14.89 -3.12 -4.35
C MET A 1 13.60 -3.62 -5.00
N LYS A 2 12.87 -2.78 -5.76
CA LYS A 2 11.60 -3.12 -6.43
C LYS A 2 11.58 -4.49 -7.14
N LYS A 3 12.55 -4.74 -8.04
CA LYS A 3 12.65 -5.99 -8.79
C LYS A 3 12.76 -7.23 -7.87
N LEU A 4 13.64 -7.16 -6.88
CA LEU A 4 13.83 -8.23 -5.90
C LEU A 4 12.54 -8.49 -5.12
N PHE A 5 11.84 -7.43 -4.70
CA PHE A 5 10.55 -7.56 -4.01
C PHE A 5 9.48 -8.24 -4.84
N LEU A 6 9.32 -7.85 -6.11
CA LEU A 6 8.33 -8.49 -7.00
C LEU A 6 8.66 -9.97 -7.26
N GLN A 7 9.95 -10.30 -7.40
CA GLN A 7 10.40 -11.70 -7.53
C GLN A 7 10.13 -12.49 -6.25
N THR A 8 10.55 -11.95 -5.09
CA THR A 8 10.30 -12.58 -3.79
C THR A 8 8.80 -12.74 -3.52
N LEU A 9 7.98 -11.76 -3.91
CA LEU A 9 6.53 -11.86 -3.78
C LEU A 9 6.00 -13.05 -4.59
N ALA A 10 6.33 -13.13 -5.88
CA ALA A 10 5.90 -14.24 -6.74
C ALA A 10 6.35 -15.62 -6.20
N GLU A 11 7.61 -15.75 -5.78
CA GLU A 11 8.17 -16.99 -5.23
C GLU A 11 7.57 -17.39 -3.89
N LYS A 12 7.30 -16.41 -3.01
CA LYS A 12 6.77 -16.65 -1.65
C LYS A 12 5.26 -16.81 -1.60
N THR A 13 4.55 -16.51 -2.68
CA THR A 13 3.09 -16.67 -2.74
C THR A 13 2.63 -17.72 -3.73
N SER A 14 3.54 -18.27 -4.54
CA SER A 14 3.26 -19.37 -5.46
C SER A 14 4.41 -20.38 -5.50
N LYS A 15 4.14 -21.64 -5.15
CA LYS A 15 5.12 -22.74 -5.13
C LYS A 15 4.43 -24.04 -5.54
N ASN A 16 5.09 -24.85 -6.38
CA ASN A 16 4.60 -26.17 -6.81
C ASN A 16 3.16 -26.17 -7.36
N GLY A 17 2.78 -25.11 -8.10
CA GLY A 17 1.43 -24.96 -8.66
C GLY A 17 0.34 -24.55 -7.66
N LYS A 18 0.67 -24.39 -6.37
CA LYS A 18 -0.21 -23.80 -5.35
C LYS A 18 0.07 -22.31 -5.21
N THR A 19 -0.97 -21.49 -5.09
CA THR A 19 -0.86 -20.03 -4.89
C THR A 19 -1.69 -19.62 -3.68
N CYS A 20 -1.10 -18.89 -2.73
CA CYS A 20 -1.79 -18.42 -1.52
C CYS A 20 -2.22 -16.93 -1.59
N ILE A 21 -1.53 -16.13 -2.40
CA ILE A 21 -1.91 -14.74 -2.72
C ILE A 21 -2.00 -14.62 -4.23
N HIS A 22 -3.21 -14.35 -4.73
CA HIS A 22 -3.44 -14.13 -6.15
C HIS A 22 -3.31 -12.65 -6.47
N PHE A 23 -2.45 -12.33 -7.43
CA PHE A 23 -2.31 -10.98 -7.94
C PHE A 23 -1.99 -10.98 -9.43
N SER A 24 -2.40 -9.93 -10.12
CA SER A 24 -1.83 -9.55 -11.40
C SER A 24 -0.80 -8.44 -11.15
N SER A 25 0.22 -8.38 -12.01
CA SER A 25 1.21 -7.32 -11.98
C SER A 25 1.40 -6.70 -13.34
N THR A 26 1.64 -5.40 -13.36
CA THR A 26 2.12 -4.69 -14.55
C THR A 26 3.48 -4.08 -14.25
N ASN A 27 4.40 -4.18 -15.20
CA ASN A 27 5.67 -3.46 -15.10
C ASN A 27 5.45 -1.98 -15.44
N SER A 28 6.32 -1.14 -14.89
CA SER A 28 6.34 0.28 -15.24
C SER A 28 6.84 0.44 -16.67
N ASP A 29 6.31 1.43 -17.38
CA ASP A 29 6.83 1.85 -18.68
C ASP A 29 8.21 2.53 -18.53
N ASN A 30 8.57 2.94 -17.31
CA ASN A 30 9.87 3.50 -16.96
C ASN A 30 10.68 2.52 -16.08
N HIS A 31 11.85 2.10 -16.55
CA HIS A 31 12.69 1.12 -15.85
C HIS A 31 13.21 1.59 -14.48
N ASP A 32 13.35 2.90 -14.28
CA ASP A 32 13.89 3.50 -13.05
C ASP A 32 12.81 3.93 -12.04
N ASP A 33 11.55 3.64 -12.34
CA ASP A 33 10.44 3.97 -11.48
C ASP A 33 10.47 3.14 -10.17
N ASN A 34 10.45 3.80 -9.02
CA ASN A 34 10.42 3.15 -7.70
C ASN A 34 9.01 3.02 -7.12
N LEU A 35 7.98 3.52 -7.81
CA LEU A 35 6.58 3.48 -7.37
C LEU A 35 5.92 2.14 -7.72
N ILE A 36 5.16 1.60 -6.77
CA ILE A 36 4.19 0.52 -6.98
C ILE A 36 2.84 1.00 -6.50
N LEU A 37 1.84 0.93 -7.39
CA LEU A 37 0.43 1.09 -7.03
C LEU A 37 -0.16 -0.28 -6.70
N MET A 38 -0.72 -0.44 -5.51
CA MET A 38 -1.36 -1.66 -5.07
C MET A 38 -2.83 -1.42 -4.77
N SER A 39 -3.69 -2.29 -5.30
CA SER A 39 -5.10 -2.36 -4.95
C SER A 39 -5.54 -3.82 -4.91
N GLY A 40 -6.81 -4.06 -4.64
CA GLY A 40 -7.38 -5.40 -4.67
C GLY A 40 -8.41 -5.64 -3.59
N GLU A 41 -9.11 -6.78 -3.64
CA GLU A 41 -10.23 -7.06 -2.74
C GLU A 41 -9.84 -7.06 -1.25
N ASN A 42 -10.81 -6.80 -0.37
CA ASN A 42 -10.62 -7.00 1.06
C ASN A 42 -10.32 -8.48 1.35
N ALA A 43 -9.46 -8.72 2.34
CA ALA A 43 -8.98 -10.06 2.71
C ALA A 43 -8.15 -10.80 1.63
N SER A 44 -7.71 -10.14 0.56
CA SER A 44 -6.85 -10.73 -0.48
C SER A 44 -5.37 -10.89 -0.10
N GLY A 45 -4.93 -10.30 1.02
CA GLY A 45 -3.54 -10.41 1.51
C GLY A 45 -2.70 -9.13 1.40
N LYS A 46 -3.26 -7.98 1.02
CA LYS A 46 -2.54 -6.68 0.91
C LYS A 46 -1.66 -6.36 2.11
N SER A 47 -2.19 -6.44 3.33
CA SER A 47 -1.40 -6.16 4.55
C SER A 47 -0.24 -7.15 4.77
N ILE A 48 -0.30 -8.36 4.22
CA ILE A 48 0.80 -9.34 4.27
C ILE A 48 1.90 -8.91 3.29
N VAL A 49 1.54 -8.41 2.12
CA VAL A 49 2.46 -7.82 1.15
C VAL A 49 3.21 -6.63 1.75
N CYS A 50 2.50 -5.71 2.44
CA CYS A 50 3.13 -4.60 3.17
C CYS A 50 4.14 -5.09 4.23
N ARG A 51 3.79 -6.11 5.02
CA ARG A 51 4.69 -6.69 6.02
C ARG A 51 5.91 -7.40 5.42
N MET A 52 5.76 -8.04 4.25
CA MET A 52 6.89 -8.62 3.53
C MET A 52 7.87 -7.53 3.10
N LEU A 53 7.36 -6.40 2.60
CA LEU A 53 8.19 -5.25 2.23
C LEU A 53 8.93 -4.68 3.44
N ALA A 54 8.23 -4.48 4.56
CA ALA A 54 8.83 -3.99 5.81
C ALA A 54 9.98 -4.89 6.30
N ARG A 55 9.77 -6.22 6.25
CA ARG A 55 10.79 -7.20 6.62
C ARG A 55 11.99 -7.15 5.67
N MET A 56 11.76 -7.09 4.36
CA MET A 56 12.85 -7.00 3.37
C MET A 56 13.66 -5.72 3.54
N ALA A 57 13.01 -4.58 3.86
CA ALA A 57 13.70 -3.33 4.14
C ALA A 57 14.60 -3.46 5.38
N ALA A 58 14.08 -4.03 6.46
CA ALA A 58 14.85 -4.28 7.69
C ALA A 58 16.05 -5.22 7.45
N GLU A 59 15.85 -6.34 6.73
CA GLU A 59 16.92 -7.28 6.37
C GLU A 59 17.99 -6.65 5.46
N SER A 60 17.62 -5.62 4.68
CA SER A 60 18.53 -4.88 3.81
C SER A 60 19.17 -3.66 4.47
N GLY A 61 18.87 -3.38 5.74
CA GLY A 61 19.35 -2.17 6.43
C GLY A 61 18.80 -0.85 5.86
N ILE A 62 17.68 -0.90 5.12
CA ILE A 62 17.05 0.26 4.50
C ILE A 62 15.99 0.81 5.46
N GLU A 63 15.93 2.14 5.62
CA GLU A 63 14.92 2.76 6.47
C GLU A 63 13.52 2.51 5.91
N HIS A 64 12.59 1.98 6.70
CA HIS A 64 11.19 1.81 6.29
C HIS A 64 10.28 2.72 7.09
N LEU A 65 9.50 3.54 6.39
CA LEU A 65 8.40 4.30 6.97
C LEU A 65 7.08 3.83 6.35
N GLU A 66 6.10 3.58 7.21
CA GLU A 66 4.75 3.22 6.83
C GLU A 66 3.78 4.26 7.41
N VAL A 67 2.87 4.72 6.57
CA VAL A 67 1.71 5.52 6.95
C VAL A 67 0.49 4.65 6.73
N SER A 68 -0.02 4.05 7.80
CA SER A 68 -1.22 3.22 7.77
C SER A 68 -2.17 3.58 8.91
N MET A 69 -3.47 3.40 8.67
CA MET A 69 -4.49 3.50 9.71
C MET A 69 -4.33 2.39 10.78
N GLY A 70 -3.76 1.24 10.42
CA GLY A 70 -3.49 0.13 11.34
C GLY A 70 -2.53 0.51 12.47
N ASP A 71 -1.58 1.42 12.19
CA ASP A 71 -0.60 1.93 13.15
C ASP A 71 -1.21 2.88 14.19
N ARG A 72 -2.51 3.24 14.11
CA ARG A 72 -3.24 4.08 15.08
C ARG A 72 -3.88 3.31 16.23
N ASN A 73 -3.90 1.98 16.15
CA ASN A 73 -4.53 1.13 17.17
C ASN A 73 -3.51 0.65 18.21
N GLY A 74 -2.72 1.57 18.77
CA GLY A 74 -1.84 1.30 19.88
C GLY A 74 -2.55 0.60 21.03
N LYS A 75 -2.21 -0.69 21.25
CA LYS A 75 -2.85 -1.51 22.30
C LYS A 75 -2.35 -1.14 23.70
N ASN A 76 -1.17 -0.54 23.81
CA ASN A 76 -0.55 -0.17 25.07
C ASN A 76 -0.43 1.37 25.24
N PRO A 77 -0.33 1.88 26.48
CA PRO A 77 -0.26 3.32 26.75
C PRO A 77 0.89 4.05 26.05
N PHE A 78 2.04 3.38 25.89
CA PHE A 78 3.18 3.89 25.13
C PHE A 78 2.87 4.07 23.63
N ASP A 79 2.10 3.14 23.06
CA ASP A 79 1.64 3.28 21.67
C ASP A 79 0.65 4.42 21.54
N LYS A 80 -0.24 4.64 22.53
CA LYS A 80 -1.16 5.80 22.52
C LYS A 80 -0.42 7.15 22.60
N VAL A 81 0.62 7.25 23.42
CA VAL A 81 1.48 8.46 23.48
C VAL A 81 2.24 8.66 22.18
N ARG A 82 2.72 7.56 21.57
CA ARG A 82 3.37 7.57 20.26
C ARG A 82 2.38 8.00 19.17
N ASP A 83 1.17 7.46 19.18
CA ASP A 83 0.14 7.74 18.19
C ASP A 83 -0.35 9.19 18.33
N PHE A 84 -0.51 9.69 19.56
CA PHE A 84 -0.75 11.12 19.85
C PHE A 84 0.40 12.01 19.36
N ALA A 85 1.66 11.64 19.59
CA ALA A 85 2.82 12.39 19.06
C ALA A 85 2.96 12.30 17.53
N ARG A 86 2.36 11.28 16.90
CA ARG A 86 2.40 11.04 15.45
C ARG A 86 1.23 11.66 14.70
N TYR A 87 0.07 11.78 15.33
CA TYR A 87 -1.19 12.20 14.72
C TYR A 87 -1.85 13.40 15.39
N GLY A 88 -1.34 13.92 16.51
CA GLY A 88 -1.94 15.07 17.20
C GLY A 88 -3.22 14.74 17.97
N GLU A 89 -4.02 15.76 18.26
CA GLU A 89 -5.26 15.65 19.02
C GLU A 89 -6.47 15.45 18.08
N GLU A 90 -7.03 14.23 18.03
CA GLU A 90 -8.11 13.84 17.10
C GLU A 90 -9.47 14.51 17.38
N CYS A 91 -9.62 15.28 18.46
CA CYS A 91 -10.89 15.90 18.84
C CYS A 91 -11.32 17.06 17.91
N ALA A 92 -10.42 17.58 17.08
CA ALA A 92 -10.67 18.77 16.25
C ALA A 92 -10.47 18.56 14.73
N GLU A 93 -9.76 17.52 14.31
CA GLU A 93 -9.34 17.33 12.91
C GLU A 93 -9.74 15.96 12.37
N SER A 94 -10.04 15.87 11.06
CA SER A 94 -10.44 14.59 10.47
C SER A 94 -9.28 13.61 10.43
N THR A 95 -9.57 12.33 10.67
CA THR A 95 -8.63 11.21 10.58
C THR A 95 -7.82 11.22 9.28
N GLY A 96 -8.46 11.59 8.16
CA GLY A 96 -7.80 11.71 6.88
C GLY A 96 -6.81 12.88 6.80
N TYR A 97 -7.15 14.03 7.38
CA TYR A 97 -6.25 15.20 7.42
C TYR A 97 -4.98 14.90 8.22
N LEU A 98 -5.10 14.21 9.36
CA LEU A 98 -3.95 13.79 10.17
C LEU A 98 -3.04 12.82 9.40
N THR A 99 -3.63 11.95 8.57
CA THR A 99 -2.85 11.04 7.71
C THR A 99 -2.09 11.83 6.65
N PHE A 100 -2.73 12.82 6.03
CA PHE A 100 -2.09 13.72 5.08
C PHE A 100 -0.95 14.53 5.71
N GLN A 101 -1.16 15.13 6.89
CA GLN A 101 -0.11 15.85 7.62
C GLN A 101 1.09 14.95 7.92
N ARG A 102 0.85 13.67 8.23
CA ARG A 102 1.91 12.70 8.46
C ARG A 102 2.73 12.45 7.19
N ILE A 103 2.07 12.25 6.05
CA ILE A 103 2.75 12.10 4.76
C ILE A 103 3.60 13.34 4.47
N LEU A 104 3.07 14.54 4.72
CA LEU A 104 3.79 15.80 4.52
C LEU A 104 5.06 15.91 5.39
N LYS A 105 4.96 15.51 6.66
CA LYS A 105 6.10 15.50 7.60
C LYS A 105 7.16 14.48 7.20
N ASP A 106 6.74 13.26 6.87
CA ASP A 106 7.66 12.19 6.48
C ASP A 106 8.33 12.48 5.14
N ARG A 107 7.61 13.08 4.18
CA ARG A 107 8.19 13.60 2.92
C ARG A 107 9.35 14.54 3.21
N LYS A 108 9.15 15.56 4.05
CA LYS A 108 10.21 16.53 4.39
C LYS A 108 11.41 15.86 5.05
N ARG A 109 11.17 14.96 6.02
CA ARG A 109 12.22 14.20 6.70
C ARG A 109 13.02 13.33 5.73
N LEU A 110 12.35 12.57 4.88
CA LEU A 110 13.00 11.62 3.96
C LEU A 110 13.83 12.35 2.90
N ILE A 111 13.34 13.48 2.38
CA ILE A 111 14.10 14.34 1.45
C ILE A 111 15.34 14.93 2.12
N ALA A 112 15.24 15.41 3.36
CA ALA A 112 16.37 16.00 4.09
C ALA A 112 17.35 14.97 4.67
N GLY A 113 16.93 13.70 4.80
CA GLY A 113 17.75 12.63 5.35
C GLY A 113 18.89 12.19 4.43
N ASP A 114 19.74 11.31 4.96
CA ASP A 114 20.93 10.76 4.29
C ASP A 114 20.82 9.26 4.00
N LYS A 115 19.80 8.60 4.53
CA LYS A 115 19.60 7.15 4.39
C LYS A 115 18.81 6.81 3.14
N ASP A 116 19.12 5.64 2.59
CA ASP A 116 18.24 4.93 1.66
C ASP A 116 16.96 4.51 2.38
N PHE A 117 15.82 4.61 1.69
CA PHE A 117 14.53 4.38 2.31
C PHE A 117 13.51 3.66 1.43
N VAL A 118 12.53 3.05 2.09
CA VAL A 118 11.27 2.57 1.54
C VAL A 118 10.13 3.33 2.22
N PHE A 119 9.17 3.80 1.44
CA PHE A 119 7.99 4.45 1.95
C PHE A 119 6.72 3.68 1.55
N THR A 120 5.84 3.44 2.51
CA THR A 120 4.55 2.79 2.27
C THR A 120 3.43 3.70 2.73
N ILE A 121 2.42 3.89 1.87
CA ILE A 121 1.15 4.52 2.22
C ILE A 121 0.06 3.45 2.10
N ASP A 122 -0.72 3.24 3.15
CA ASP A 122 -1.83 2.28 3.19
C ASP A 122 -3.14 2.99 3.55
N GLU A 123 -4.05 3.05 2.57
CA GLU A 123 -5.42 3.58 2.68
C GLU A 123 -5.47 5.01 3.27
N ALA A 124 -4.60 5.90 2.79
CA ALA A 124 -4.48 7.26 3.30
C ALA A 124 -5.69 8.17 3.04
N GLU A 125 -6.54 7.78 2.09
CA GLU A 125 -7.81 8.47 1.82
C GLU A 125 -8.88 8.24 2.88
N LEU A 126 -8.71 7.25 3.77
CA LEU A 126 -9.70 6.95 4.79
C LEU A 126 -9.88 8.12 5.76
N GLY A 127 -11.12 8.54 5.92
CA GLY A 127 -11.46 9.73 6.71
C GLY A 127 -11.35 11.05 5.97
N LEU A 128 -11.10 11.04 4.64
CA LEU A 128 -11.28 12.19 3.75
C LEU A 128 -12.57 12.04 2.93
N SER A 129 -13.21 13.17 2.61
CA SER A 129 -14.25 13.18 1.58
C SER A 129 -13.65 12.83 0.22
N GLU A 130 -14.46 12.22 -0.65
CA GLU A 130 -14.03 11.78 -1.98
C GLU A 130 -13.47 12.92 -2.85
N GLU A 131 -13.97 14.14 -2.63
CA GLU A 131 -13.52 15.37 -3.30
C GLU A 131 -12.01 15.62 -3.15
N TYR A 132 -11.40 15.18 -2.05
CA TYR A 132 -9.96 15.32 -1.82
C TYR A 132 -9.12 14.18 -2.37
N HIS A 133 -9.72 13.05 -2.76
CA HIS A 133 -8.96 11.85 -3.15
C HIS A 133 -8.06 12.12 -4.35
N LYS A 134 -8.58 12.84 -5.36
CA LYS A 134 -7.79 13.21 -6.54
C LYS A 134 -6.61 14.12 -6.18
N ALA A 135 -6.83 15.13 -5.35
CA ALA A 135 -5.79 16.06 -4.90
C ALA A 135 -4.71 15.34 -4.08
N LEU A 136 -5.11 14.42 -3.20
CA LEU A 136 -4.18 13.57 -2.46
C LEU A 136 -3.36 12.69 -3.41
N GLY A 137 -3.99 12.12 -4.43
CA GLY A 137 -3.29 11.35 -5.48
C GLY A 137 -2.24 12.18 -6.22
N GLN A 138 -2.58 13.41 -6.62
CA GLN A 138 -1.62 14.32 -7.26
C GLN A 138 -0.44 14.65 -6.33
N PHE A 139 -0.70 14.92 -5.06
CA PHE A 139 0.34 15.15 -4.05
C PHE A 139 1.25 13.93 -3.83
N ILE A 140 0.71 12.72 -3.88
CA ILE A 140 1.49 11.48 -3.79
C ILE A 140 2.42 11.34 -5.01
N ALA A 141 1.96 11.68 -6.21
CA ALA A 141 2.79 11.72 -7.41
C ALA A 141 3.93 12.74 -7.30
N GLU A 142 3.64 13.96 -6.83
CA GLU A 142 4.68 14.97 -6.55
C GLU A 142 5.69 14.48 -5.50
N THR A 143 5.22 13.77 -4.48
CA THR A 143 6.08 13.16 -3.46
C THR A 143 6.99 12.10 -4.07
N HIS A 144 6.46 11.27 -4.97
CA HIS A 144 7.25 10.29 -5.71
C HIS A 144 8.34 10.95 -6.57
N ILE A 145 8.01 12.01 -7.31
CA ILE A 145 8.97 12.77 -8.12
C ILE A 145 10.09 13.33 -7.23
N ALA A 146 9.73 14.00 -6.13
CA ALA A 146 10.71 14.53 -5.18
C ALA A 146 11.58 13.44 -4.55
N PHE A 147 11.03 12.25 -4.30
CA PHE A 147 11.80 11.11 -3.82
C PHE A 147 12.77 10.55 -4.88
N ALA A 148 12.35 10.52 -6.15
CA ALA A 148 13.22 10.08 -7.25
C ALA A 148 14.46 10.98 -7.39
N GLU A 149 14.29 12.31 -7.25
CA GLU A 149 15.39 13.29 -7.28
C GLU A 149 16.47 13.04 -6.21
N THR A 150 16.11 12.41 -5.09
CA THR A 150 17.09 12.07 -4.04
C THR A 150 18.03 10.91 -4.41
N GLY A 151 17.64 10.04 -5.35
CA GLY A 151 18.32 8.77 -5.63
C GLY A 151 18.31 7.73 -4.49
N ARG A 152 17.69 8.04 -3.35
CA ARG A 152 17.70 7.23 -2.12
C ARG A 152 16.44 6.40 -1.91
N CYS A 153 15.33 6.79 -2.54
CA CYS A 153 14.07 6.03 -2.49
C CYS A 153 14.22 4.71 -3.24
N LYS A 154 14.32 3.59 -2.52
CA LYS A 154 14.47 2.26 -3.12
C LYS A 154 13.14 1.60 -3.50
N MET A 155 12.05 2.09 -2.89
CA MET A 155 10.68 1.72 -3.22
C MET A 155 9.68 2.68 -2.57
N PHE A 156 8.61 2.99 -3.29
CA PHE A 156 7.44 3.68 -2.77
C PHE A 156 6.21 2.83 -3.09
N LEU A 157 5.54 2.29 -2.07
CA LEU A 157 4.33 1.50 -2.22
C LEU A 157 3.11 2.33 -1.81
N VAL A 158 2.12 2.42 -2.68
CA VAL A 158 0.83 3.08 -2.38
C VAL A 158 -0.27 2.04 -2.49
N CYS A 159 -0.90 1.72 -1.36
CA CYS A 159 -2.03 0.81 -1.27
C CYS A 159 -3.33 1.61 -1.09
N SER A 160 -4.27 1.48 -2.02
CA SER A 160 -5.55 2.19 -1.96
C SER A 160 -6.65 1.44 -2.70
N HIS A 161 -7.89 1.61 -2.22
CA HIS A 161 -9.11 1.16 -2.89
C HIS A 161 -9.79 2.26 -3.69
N SER A 162 -9.37 3.52 -3.51
CA SER A 162 -9.95 4.66 -4.19
C SER A 162 -9.44 4.76 -5.63
N LYS A 163 -10.34 4.50 -6.59
CA LYS A 163 -10.07 4.74 -8.01
C LYS A 163 -9.76 6.22 -8.26
N THR A 164 -10.45 7.11 -7.56
CA THR A 164 -10.26 8.58 -7.66
C THR A 164 -8.86 8.99 -7.22
N LEU A 165 -8.33 8.42 -6.14
CA LEU A 165 -6.95 8.66 -5.69
C LEU A 165 -5.93 8.12 -6.70
N LEU A 166 -6.07 6.86 -7.11
CA LEU A 166 -5.14 6.22 -8.03
C LEU A 166 -5.11 6.93 -9.39
N ASN A 167 -6.26 7.32 -9.93
CA ASN A 167 -6.35 8.14 -11.14
C ASN A 167 -5.73 9.54 -10.94
N GLY A 168 -5.82 10.12 -9.74
CA GLY A 168 -5.12 11.36 -9.41
C GLY A 168 -3.59 11.23 -9.49
N ILE A 169 -3.03 10.10 -9.01
CA ILE A 169 -1.61 9.78 -9.15
C ILE A 169 -1.24 9.66 -10.64
N LEU A 170 -1.96 8.82 -11.37
CA LEU A 170 -1.68 8.56 -12.79
C LEU A 170 -1.78 9.81 -13.65
N ALA A 171 -2.73 10.71 -13.37
CA ALA A 171 -2.87 11.95 -14.12
C ALA A 171 -1.72 12.94 -13.88
N ALA A 172 -1.08 12.88 -12.71
CA ALA A 172 0.07 13.72 -12.38
C ALA A 172 1.41 13.10 -12.84
N LEU A 173 1.44 11.79 -13.09
CA LEU A 173 2.60 11.10 -13.64
C LEU A 173 2.54 11.07 -15.16
N ASN A 174 3.66 11.38 -15.82
CA ASN A 174 3.81 11.21 -17.27
C ASN A 174 4.15 9.75 -17.67
N SER A 175 3.88 8.78 -16.80
CA SER A 175 4.23 7.37 -16.98
C SER A 175 3.30 6.47 -16.18
N LYS A 176 3.13 5.21 -16.63
CA LYS A 176 2.40 4.18 -15.87
C LYS A 176 3.33 3.45 -14.92
N PRO A 177 3.11 3.54 -13.59
CA PRO A 177 3.94 2.83 -12.63
C PRO A 177 3.80 1.32 -12.67
N SER A 178 4.67 0.64 -11.94
CA SER A 178 4.43 -0.77 -11.62
C SER A 178 3.15 -0.89 -10.80
N SER A 179 2.35 -1.94 -11.03
CA SER A 179 1.10 -2.13 -10.29
C SER A 179 0.90 -3.57 -9.82
N LEU A 180 0.12 -3.72 -8.75
CA LEU A 180 -0.34 -4.98 -8.19
C LEU A 180 -1.84 -4.90 -7.95
N LEU A 181 -2.61 -5.82 -8.53
CA LEU A 181 -4.04 -5.99 -8.21
C LEU A 181 -4.23 -7.34 -7.52
N LEU A 182 -4.61 -7.33 -6.25
CA LEU A 182 -4.83 -8.54 -5.46
C LEU A 182 -6.29 -9.01 -5.51
N SER A 183 -6.49 -10.32 -5.50
CA SER A 183 -7.81 -10.95 -5.60
C SER A 183 -7.94 -12.12 -4.64
N LEU A 184 -9.18 -12.44 -4.23
CA LEU A 184 -9.45 -13.63 -3.41
C LEU A 184 -9.30 -14.93 -4.21
N SER A 185 -9.63 -14.93 -5.51
CA SER A 185 -9.70 -16.14 -6.34
C SER A 185 -9.25 -15.85 -7.77
N GLY A 186 -7.95 -15.98 -8.03
CA GLY A 186 -7.35 -15.70 -9.34
C GLY A 186 -7.43 -14.22 -9.74
N CYS A 187 -6.49 -13.75 -10.57
CA CYS A 187 -6.48 -12.37 -11.03
C CYS A 187 -5.99 -12.31 -12.48
N SER A 188 -6.92 -12.16 -13.43
CA SER A 188 -6.60 -11.90 -14.84
C SER A 188 -6.62 -10.41 -15.17
N THR A 189 -7.41 -9.63 -14.42
CA THR A 189 -7.53 -8.17 -14.58
C THR A 189 -6.31 -7.46 -14.00
N THR A 190 -5.74 -6.52 -14.75
CA THR A 190 -4.70 -5.61 -14.28
C THR A 190 -5.29 -4.46 -13.47
N LEU A 191 -4.45 -3.75 -12.69
CA LEU A 191 -4.91 -2.55 -11.96
C LEU A 191 -5.48 -1.49 -12.91
N TYR A 192 -4.87 -1.31 -14.08
CA TYR A 192 -5.32 -0.33 -15.08
C TYR A 192 -6.69 -0.68 -15.67
N GLU A 193 -6.91 -1.96 -16.01
CA GLU A 193 -8.24 -2.40 -16.45
C GLU A 193 -9.27 -2.23 -15.33
N TRP A 194 -8.90 -2.56 -14.08
CA TRP A 194 -9.78 -2.40 -12.94
C TRP A 194 -10.18 -0.93 -12.71
N LEU A 195 -9.29 0.04 -12.94
CA LEU A 195 -9.61 1.47 -12.82
C LEU A 195 -10.74 1.90 -13.76
N GLU A 196 -10.80 1.33 -14.96
CA GLU A 196 -11.83 1.61 -15.98
C GLU A 196 -13.17 0.91 -15.73
N MET A 197 -13.19 -0.14 -14.90
CA MET A 197 -14.42 -0.87 -14.60
C MET A 197 -15.40 -0.01 -13.78
N PRO A 198 -16.72 -0.23 -13.88
CA PRO A 198 -17.67 0.37 -12.95
C PRO A 198 -17.43 -0.10 -11.51
N VAL A 199 -17.85 0.70 -10.54
CA VAL A 199 -17.83 0.30 -9.12
C VAL A 199 -18.82 -0.83 -8.91
N ARG A 200 -18.34 -1.97 -8.42
CA ARG A 200 -19.20 -3.09 -8.04
C ARG A 200 -19.82 -2.83 -6.67
N HIS A 201 -21.14 -2.80 -6.61
CA HIS A 201 -21.87 -2.81 -5.34
C HIS A 201 -21.91 -4.23 -4.76
N ARG A 202 -21.59 -4.36 -3.47
CA ARG A 202 -21.58 -5.63 -2.71
C ARG A 202 -22.79 -5.68 -1.78
N THR A 203 -23.25 -6.88 -1.45
CA THR A 203 -24.36 -7.06 -0.50
C THR A 203 -23.88 -6.98 0.96
N ILE A 204 -24.82 -6.79 1.90
CA ILE A 204 -24.52 -6.84 3.33
C ILE A 204 -24.00 -8.21 3.75
N ASP A 205 -24.51 -9.30 3.18
CA ASP A 205 -24.01 -10.65 3.47
C ASP A 205 -22.54 -10.82 3.05
N GLU A 206 -22.15 -10.26 1.91
CA GLU A 206 -20.75 -10.23 1.49
C GLU A 206 -19.89 -9.46 2.48
N LEU A 207 -20.38 -8.31 2.97
CA LEU A 207 -19.69 -7.51 3.99
C LEU A 207 -19.53 -8.27 5.32
N LEU A 208 -20.60 -8.91 5.80
CA LEU A 208 -20.59 -9.73 7.02
C LEU A 208 -19.69 -10.97 6.90
N SER A 209 -19.41 -11.43 5.67
CA SER A 209 -18.49 -12.55 5.43
C SER A 209 -17.01 -12.17 5.41
N LEU A 210 -16.64 -10.88 5.46
CA LEU A 210 -15.24 -10.46 5.42
C LEU A 210 -14.37 -11.06 6.54
N PRO A 211 -14.82 -11.14 7.81
CA PRO A 211 -14.01 -11.73 8.88
C PRO A 211 -13.69 -13.22 8.63
N SER A 212 -14.66 -14.00 8.15
CA SER A 212 -14.45 -15.43 7.86
C SER A 212 -13.52 -15.61 6.65
N ARG A 213 -13.67 -14.78 5.61
CA ARG A 213 -12.74 -14.76 4.46
C ARG A 213 -11.32 -14.41 4.88
N ALA A 214 -11.15 -13.42 5.75
CA ALA A 214 -9.83 -13.04 6.27
C ALA A 214 -9.19 -14.15 7.13
N ALA A 215 -9.99 -14.84 7.94
CA ALA A 215 -9.53 -16.00 8.71
C ALA A 215 -9.08 -17.15 7.79
N ALA A 216 -9.90 -17.50 6.79
CA ALA A 216 -9.58 -18.54 5.81
C ALA A 216 -8.28 -18.22 5.05
N LYS A 217 -8.13 -16.99 4.55
CA LYS A 217 -6.90 -16.57 3.85
C LYS A 217 -5.67 -16.63 4.75
N ARG A 218 -5.82 -16.27 6.04
CA ARG A 218 -4.71 -16.39 7.01
C ARG A 218 -4.29 -17.85 7.20
N THR A 219 -5.24 -18.76 7.32
CA THR A 219 -4.97 -20.20 7.43
C THR A 219 -4.25 -20.71 6.18
N GLU A 220 -4.77 -20.40 5.00
CA GLU A 220 -4.17 -20.76 3.71
C GLU A 220 -2.70 -20.31 3.59
N ILE A 221 -2.40 -19.07 3.99
CA ILE A 221 -1.04 -18.53 3.97
C ILE A 221 -0.14 -19.22 5.01
N ASN A 222 -0.67 -19.53 6.18
CA ASN A 222 0.10 -20.23 7.22
C ASN A 222 0.43 -21.66 6.80
N ASP A 223 -0.53 -22.37 6.21
CA ASP A 223 -0.34 -23.73 5.72
C ASP A 223 0.64 -23.75 4.55
N PHE A 224 0.50 -22.80 3.61
CA PHE A 224 1.47 -22.61 2.53
C PHE A 224 2.90 -22.40 3.05
N ARG A 225 3.08 -21.64 4.14
CA ARG A 225 4.39 -21.41 4.77
C ARG A 225 4.95 -22.64 5.49
N ARG A 226 4.10 -23.58 5.93
CA ARG A 226 4.53 -24.83 6.57
C ARG A 226 4.93 -25.90 5.56
N GLU A 227 4.29 -25.90 4.39
CA GLU A 227 4.58 -26.81 3.29
C GLU A 227 5.77 -26.37 2.41
N ALA A 228 6.17 -25.09 2.50
CA ALA A 228 7.23 -24.48 1.69
C ALA A 228 8.61 -24.54 2.34
#